data_AF-A0A562KJX7-F1
#
_entry.id   AF-A0A562KJX7-F1
#
_cell.length_a   1.000
_cell.length_b   1.000
_cell.length_c   1.000
_cell.angle_alpha   90.00
_cell.angle_beta   90.00
_cell.angle_gamma   90.00
#
_symmetry.space_group_name_H-M   'P 1'
#
loop_
_entity.id
_entity.type
_entity.pdbx_description
1 polymer ?
#
loop_
_entity_poly.entity_id
_entity_poly.type
_entity_poly.pdbx_seq_one_letter_code
_entity_poly.pdbx_strand_id
1 'polypeptide(L)'
;MPLARFRIDEGPHTMDGLRLIARDGNKQVEAFMSRKVMDVWAESVEHLGGRQSLFRDQYNALGRLNLPALQRIVRAKYERGAAFNRQHPFVEVLFSDISESGETLDLSELVREALPPAFHRLT
;
A
#
# COMPACT_ATOMS: atom_id res chain seq x y z
N MET A 1 -2.30 -7.24 -22.03
CA MET A 1 -0.86 -7.56 -21.80
C MET A 1 -0.69 -7.75 -20.29
N PRO A 2 0.38 -8.40 -19.78
CA PRO A 2 0.58 -8.45 -18.33
C PRO A 2 0.84 -7.03 -17.79
N LEU A 3 0.27 -6.71 -16.62
CA LEU A 3 0.48 -5.42 -15.96
C LEU A 3 1.99 -5.21 -15.72
N ALA A 4 2.55 -4.08 -16.13
CA ALA A 4 3.99 -3.82 -16.06
C ALA A 4 4.31 -2.36 -15.68
N ARG A 5 5.61 -2.05 -15.50
CA ARG A 5 6.11 -0.69 -15.23
C ARG A 5 5.47 -0.02 -14.02
N PHE A 6 5.43 -0.76 -12.92
CA PHE A 6 4.90 -0.26 -11.66
C PHE A 6 5.82 0.80 -11.06
N ARG A 7 5.23 1.82 -10.45
CA ARG A 7 5.90 2.82 -9.63
C ARG A 7 4.98 3.31 -8.54
N ILE A 8 5.54 3.77 -7.44
CA ILE A 8 4.80 4.55 -6.45
C ILE A 8 4.53 5.93 -7.04
N ASP A 9 3.30 6.41 -6.87
CA ASP A 9 2.95 7.78 -7.20
C ASP A 9 3.00 8.65 -5.94
N GLU A 10 4.10 9.37 -5.80
CA GLU A 10 4.38 10.25 -4.67
C GLU A 10 3.90 11.68 -4.93
N GLY A 11 3.26 11.92 -6.07
CA GLY A 11 2.73 13.23 -6.41
C GLY A 11 1.66 13.71 -5.43
N PRO A 12 1.36 15.02 -5.40
CA PRO A 12 0.29 15.55 -4.57
C PRO A 12 -1.04 14.89 -4.92
N HIS A 13 -1.67 14.21 -3.95
CA HIS A 13 -3.01 13.63 -4.10
C HIS A 13 -3.78 13.68 -2.79
N THR A 14 -5.11 13.81 -2.90
CA THR A 14 -6.03 13.88 -1.75
C THR A 14 -6.28 12.53 -1.08
N MET A 15 -5.88 11.43 -1.72
CA MET A 15 -6.06 10.09 -1.14
C MET A 15 -5.13 9.88 0.07
N ASP A 16 -5.66 9.26 1.12
CA ASP A 16 -4.94 8.91 2.34
C ASP A 16 -4.45 7.45 2.27
N GLY A 17 -3.30 7.24 1.65
CA GLY A 17 -2.70 5.92 1.45
C GLY A 17 -1.71 5.89 0.30
N LEU A 18 -1.22 4.68 0.01
CA LEU A 18 -0.23 4.42 -1.04
C LEU A 18 -0.91 4.32 -2.41
N ARG A 19 -0.48 5.15 -3.36
CA ARG A 19 -0.91 5.06 -4.76
C ARG A 19 0.19 4.43 -5.61
N LEU A 20 -0.19 3.52 -6.49
CA LEU A 20 0.69 2.90 -7.47
C LEU A 20 0.14 3.12 -8.87
N ILE A 21 1.07 3.32 -9.81
CA ILE A 21 0.76 3.41 -11.23
C ILE A 21 1.45 2.27 -11.94
N ALA A 22 0.70 1.57 -12.79
CA ALA A 22 1.18 0.53 -13.69
C ALA A 22 0.67 0.77 -15.11
N ARG A 23 1.09 -0.08 -16.06
CA ARG A 23 0.65 -0.04 -17.45
C ARG A 23 0.18 -1.40 -17.95
N ASP A 24 -0.95 -1.41 -18.65
CA ASP A 24 -1.39 -2.50 -19.51
C ASP A 24 -1.31 -2.02 -20.97
N GLY A 25 -0.22 -2.40 -21.64
CA GLY A 25 0.14 -1.82 -22.93
C GLY A 25 0.32 -0.30 -22.83
N ASN A 26 -0.51 0.46 -23.54
CA ASN A 26 -0.50 1.93 -23.51
C ASN A 26 -1.45 2.53 -22.46
N LYS A 27 -2.28 1.72 -21.80
CA LYS A 27 -3.24 2.19 -20.80
C LYS A 27 -2.58 2.28 -19.44
N GLN A 28 -2.77 3.42 -18.77
CA GLN A 28 -2.40 3.57 -17.37
C GLN A 28 -3.42 2.82 -16.51
N VAL A 29 -2.92 2.06 -15.54
CA VAL A 29 -3.71 1.38 -14.53
C VAL A 29 -3.28 1.89 -13.17
N GLU A 30 -4.25 2.25 -12.35
CA GLU A 30 -4.02 2.79 -11.02
C GLU A 30 -4.37 1.74 -9.99
N ALA A 31 -3.52 1.63 -8.96
CA ALA A 31 -3.81 0.85 -7.79
C ALA A 31 -3.65 1.71 -6.53
N PHE A 32 -4.42 1.38 -5.51
CA PHE A 32 -4.46 2.15 -4.28
C PHE A 32 -4.56 1.21 -3.08
N MET A 33 -3.78 1.51 -2.04
CA MET A 33 -3.87 0.87 -0.74
C MET A 33 -4.08 1.95 0.31
N SER A 34 -5.21 1.91 1.01
CA SER A 34 -5.50 2.91 2.05
C SER A 34 -4.47 2.88 3.18
N ARG A 35 -4.28 4.02 3.87
CA ARG A 35 -3.42 4.09 5.07
C ARG A 35 -3.80 3.04 6.10
N LYS A 36 -5.09 2.80 6.31
CA LYS A 36 -5.56 1.76 7.25
C LYS A 36 -5.07 0.36 6.87
N VAL A 37 -5.06 0.02 5.59
CA VAL A 37 -4.55 -1.29 5.13
C VAL A 37 -3.04 -1.38 5.33
N MET A 38 -2.31 -0.30 5.03
CA MET A 38 -0.87 -0.20 5.32
C MET A 38 -0.54 -0.33 6.81
N ASP A 39 -1.27 0.39 7.67
CA ASP A 39 -1.12 0.35 9.12
C ASP A 39 -1.29 -1.09 9.64
N VAL A 40 -2.37 -1.77 9.21
CA VAL A 40 -2.65 -3.16 9.62
C VAL A 40 -1.58 -4.12 9.10
N TRP A 41 -1.09 -3.93 7.87
CA TRP A 41 -0.03 -4.80 7.33
C TRP A 41 1.30 -4.61 8.09
N ALA A 42 1.68 -3.38 8.40
CA ALA A 42 2.87 -3.11 9.22
C ALA A 42 2.72 -3.66 10.65
N GLU A 43 1.58 -3.43 11.30
CA GLU A 43 1.28 -3.97 12.63
C GLU A 43 1.35 -5.51 12.68
N SER A 44 0.89 -6.18 11.61
CA SER A 44 0.96 -7.65 11.52
C SER A 44 2.39 -8.21 11.51
N VAL A 45 3.38 -7.39 11.17
CA VAL A 45 4.80 -7.76 11.17
C VAL A 45 5.51 -7.30 12.44
N GLU A 46 5.22 -6.11 12.95
CA GLU A 46 5.93 -5.54 14.11
C GLU A 46 5.62 -6.27 15.43
N HIS A 47 4.45 -6.92 15.58
CA HIS A 47 3.99 -7.55 16.84
C HIS A 47 4.01 -6.61 18.08
N LEU A 48 4.27 -5.32 17.89
CA LEU A 48 4.38 -4.30 18.93
C LEU A 48 3.01 -3.63 19.10
N GLY A 49 2.47 -3.67 20.31
CA GLY A 49 1.11 -3.22 20.66
C GLY A 49 0.84 -1.71 20.56
N GLY A 50 1.65 -0.95 19.82
CA GLY A 50 1.50 0.49 19.61
C GLY A 50 0.92 0.81 18.24
N ARG A 51 -0.37 1.17 18.19
CA ARG A 51 -1.04 1.69 16.99
C ARG A 51 -0.54 3.09 16.65
N GLN A 52 0.62 3.19 16.02
CA GLN A 52 1.03 4.44 15.40
C GLN A 52 0.71 4.39 13.91
N SER A 53 -0.17 5.27 13.46
CA SER A 53 -0.44 5.40 12.02
C SER A 53 0.79 5.89 11.28
N LEU A 54 0.98 5.35 10.07
CA LEU A 54 2.03 5.78 9.16
C LEU A 54 1.69 7.14 8.54
N PHE A 55 2.66 8.04 8.53
CA PHE A 55 2.61 9.28 7.76
C PHE A 55 2.90 9.03 6.28
N ARG A 56 2.63 10.04 5.45
CA ARG A 56 2.77 9.95 3.99
C ARG A 56 4.13 9.48 3.52
N ASP A 57 5.18 10.08 4.06
CA ASP A 57 6.53 9.73 3.65
C ASP A 57 6.91 8.32 4.09
N GLN A 58 6.36 7.85 5.21
CA GLN A 58 6.59 6.49 5.72
C GLN A 58 5.89 5.44 4.85
N TYR A 59 4.60 5.61 4.50
CA TYR A 59 3.96 4.64 3.61
C TYR A 59 4.52 4.70 2.18
N ASN A 60 4.98 5.87 1.69
CA ASN A 60 5.66 5.98 0.41
C ASN A 60 7.01 5.25 0.43
N ALA A 61 7.81 5.41 1.50
CA ALA A 61 9.07 4.69 1.68
C ALA A 61 8.85 3.18 1.75
N LEU A 62 7.90 2.73 2.57
CA LEU A 62 7.50 1.32 2.63
C LEU A 62 7.05 0.80 1.26
N GLY A 63 6.26 1.60 0.53
CA GLY A 63 5.81 1.26 -0.81
C GLY A 63 6.96 1.08 -1.80
N ARG A 64 8.00 1.91 -1.73
CA ARG A 64 9.21 1.76 -2.56
C ARG A 64 9.99 0.50 -2.20
N LEU A 65 10.27 0.28 -0.92
CA LEU A 65 11.01 -0.88 -0.43
C LEU A 65 10.29 -2.19 -0.81
N ASN A 66 8.96 -2.19 -0.73
CA ASN A 66 8.12 -3.36 -0.95
C ASN A 66 7.48 -3.41 -2.35
N LEU A 67 7.98 -2.62 -3.29
CA LEU A 67 7.40 -2.54 -4.64
C LEU A 67 7.25 -3.92 -5.30
N PRO A 68 8.21 -4.87 -5.22
CA PRO A 68 8.02 -6.21 -5.79
C PRO A 68 6.85 -7.01 -5.21
N ALA A 69 6.60 -6.90 -3.90
CA ALA A 69 5.46 -7.56 -3.24
C ALA A 69 4.14 -6.93 -3.69
N LEU A 70 4.08 -5.59 -3.67
CA LEU A 70 2.92 -4.83 -4.13
C LEU A 70 2.59 -5.12 -5.61
N GLN A 71 3.60 -5.27 -6.46
CA GLN A 71 3.43 -5.68 -7.85
C GLN A 71 2.70 -7.02 -7.97
N ARG A 72 3.11 -8.02 -7.18
CA ARG A 72 2.49 -9.36 -7.20
C ARG A 72 1.05 -9.31 -6.75
N ILE A 73 0.76 -8.61 -5.64
CA ILE A 73 -0.60 -8.43 -5.11
C ILE A 73 -1.50 -7.74 -6.14
N VAL A 74 -1.07 -6.58 -6.67
CA VAL A 74 -1.86 -5.80 -7.63
C VAL A 74 -2.08 -6.57 -8.93
N ARG A 75 -1.05 -7.25 -9.44
CA ARG A 75 -1.17 -8.06 -10.66
C ARG A 75 -2.17 -9.20 -10.47
N ALA A 76 -2.06 -9.96 -9.38
CA ALA A 76 -2.96 -11.06 -9.09
C ALA A 76 -4.43 -10.60 -9.03
N LYS A 77 -4.70 -9.47 -8.37
CA LYS A 77 -6.07 -8.91 -8.31
C LYS A 77 -6.54 -8.38 -9.66
N TYR A 78 -5.67 -7.70 -10.41
CA TYR A 78 -6.01 -7.17 -11.74
C TYR A 78 -6.37 -8.27 -12.73
N GLU A 79 -5.61 -9.36 -12.75
CA GLU A 79 -5.79 -10.51 -13.66
C GLU A 79 -7.12 -11.24 -13.44
N ARG A 80 -7.66 -11.22 -12.20
CA ARG A 80 -9.00 -11.76 -11.89
C ARG A 80 -10.14 -10.95 -12.54
N GLY A 81 -9.88 -9.71 -12.97
CA GLY A 81 -10.81 -8.89 -13.73
C GLY A 81 -12.02 -8.37 -12.95
N ALA A 82 -13.00 -7.84 -13.68
CA ALA A 82 -14.13 -7.08 -13.13
C ALA A 82 -15.07 -7.90 -12.21
N ALA A 83 -15.10 -9.22 -12.36
CA ALA A 83 -15.92 -10.11 -11.51
C ALA A 83 -15.45 -10.10 -10.05
N PHE A 84 -14.14 -9.94 -9.83
CA PHE A 84 -13.52 -9.91 -8.49
C PHE A 84 -13.11 -8.50 -8.06
N ASN A 85 -12.98 -7.57 -9.00
CA ASN A 85 -12.65 -6.18 -8.75
C ASN A 85 -13.67 -5.27 -9.43
N ARG A 86 -14.68 -4.82 -8.69
CA ARG A 86 -15.76 -3.97 -9.22
C ARG A 86 -15.28 -2.62 -9.77
N GLN A 87 -14.08 -2.17 -9.38
CA GLN A 87 -13.50 -0.92 -9.84
C GLN A 87 -12.54 -1.11 -11.04
N HIS A 88 -12.45 -2.32 -11.60
CA HIS A 88 -11.57 -2.60 -12.74
C HIS A 88 -11.78 -1.58 -13.89
N PRO A 89 -10.70 -0.98 -14.44
CA PRO A 89 -9.30 -1.37 -14.28
C PRO A 89 -8.60 -0.83 -13.04
N PHE A 90 -9.20 0.06 -12.25
CA PHE A 90 -8.62 0.53 -10.99
C PHE A 90 -8.55 -0.61 -9.96
N VAL A 91 -7.43 -0.74 -9.25
CA VAL A 91 -7.20 -1.83 -8.28
C VAL A 91 -7.12 -1.27 -6.86
N GLU A 92 -8.22 -1.36 -6.12
CA GLU A 92 -8.18 -1.16 -4.68
C GLU A 92 -7.57 -2.40 -4.01
N VAL A 93 -6.46 -2.24 -3.31
CA VAL A 93 -5.81 -3.31 -2.54
C VAL A 93 -6.38 -3.33 -1.12
N LEU A 94 -6.94 -4.47 -0.76
CA LEU A 94 -7.53 -4.76 0.54
C LEU A 94 -6.61 -5.68 1.34
N PHE A 95 -6.83 -5.72 2.65
CA PHE A 95 -6.08 -6.62 3.52
C PHE A 95 -6.27 -8.11 3.16
N SER A 96 -7.43 -8.49 2.60
CA SER A 96 -7.65 -9.85 2.09
C SER A 96 -6.71 -10.19 0.94
N ASP A 97 -6.41 -9.25 0.05
CA ASP A 97 -5.48 -9.48 -1.07
C ASP A 97 -4.05 -9.71 -0.56
N ILE A 98 -3.65 -8.96 0.47
CA ILE A 98 -2.37 -9.14 1.18
C ILE A 98 -2.34 -10.53 1.84
N SER A 99 -3.37 -10.87 2.60
CA SER A 99 -3.48 -12.15 3.30
C SER A 99 -3.44 -13.34 2.34
N GLU A 100 -4.17 -13.25 1.22
CA GLU A 100 -4.20 -14.28 0.16
C GLU A 100 -2.85 -14.40 -0.56
N SER A 101 -2.09 -13.31 -0.67
CA SER A 101 -0.79 -13.32 -1.34
C SER A 101 0.32 -14.00 -0.54
N GLY A 102 0.21 -14.03 0.80
CA GLY A 102 1.26 -14.51 1.69
C GLY A 102 2.52 -13.64 1.72
N GLU A 103 2.49 -12.44 1.12
CA GLU A 103 3.62 -11.51 1.13
C GLU A 103 3.81 -10.89 2.52
N THR A 104 5.06 -10.87 2.98
CA THR A 104 5.45 -10.18 4.21
C THR A 104 5.97 -8.79 3.89
N LEU A 105 5.56 -7.80 4.66
CA LEU A 105 6.06 -6.44 4.53
C LEU A 105 7.48 -6.36 5.10
N ASP A 106 8.44 -5.93 4.30
CA ASP A 106 9.78 -5.55 4.75
C ASP A 106 9.70 -4.18 5.43
N LEU A 107 10.09 -4.16 6.70
CA LEU A 107 10.09 -2.99 7.57
C LEU A 107 11.50 -2.47 7.89
N SER A 108 12.53 -3.02 7.25
CA SER A 108 13.94 -2.72 7.58
C SER A 108 14.31 -1.24 7.50
N GLU A 109 13.63 -0.46 6.66
CA GLU A 109 13.82 0.99 6.52
C GLU A 109 12.72 1.83 7.17
N LEU A 110 11.79 1.22 7.91
CA LEU A 110 10.72 1.95 8.57
C LEU A 110 11.24 2.69 9.80
N VAL A 111 11.35 4.02 9.70
CA VAL A 111 11.61 4.89 10.84
C VAL A 111 10.29 5.48 11.35
N ARG A 112 9.87 5.07 12.56
CA ARG A 112 8.71 5.64 13.26
C ARG A 112 9.09 6.99 13.86
N GLU A 113 8.63 8.09 13.27
CA GLU A 113 8.80 9.42 13.86
C GLU A 113 8.03 9.53 15.18
N ALA A 114 8.62 10.14 16.22
CA ALA A 114 7.88 10.40 17.45
C ALA A 114 6.72 11.37 17.15
N LEU A 115 5.54 11.10 17.73
CA LEU A 115 4.42 12.04 17.64
C LEU A 115 4.84 13.40 18.21
N PRO A 116 4.55 14.53 17.54
CA PRO A 116 4.82 15.84 18.12
C PRO A 116 4.07 16.01 19.44
N PRO A 117 4.59 16.78 20.42
CA PRO A 117 3.96 16.93 21.73
C PRO A 117 2.50 17.36 21.71
N ALA A 118 2.09 18.13 20.69
CA ALA A 118 0.70 18.57 20.49
C ALA A 118 -0.29 17.42 20.24
N PHE A 119 0.21 16.24 19.87
CA PHE A 119 -0.59 15.03 19.61
C PHE A 119 -0.43 13.97 20.71
N HIS A 120 0.30 14.26 21.78
CA HIS A 120 0.29 13.42 22.96
C HIS A 120 -1.07 13.51 23.66
N ARG A 121 -1.55 12.37 24.15
CA ARG A 121 -2.78 12.32 24.94
C ARG A 121 -2.56 13.15 26.22
N LEU A 122 -3.47 14.08 26.51
CA LEU A 122 -3.48 14.77 27.81
C LEU A 122 -3.72 13.70 28.88
N THR A 123 -2.72 13.51 29.75
CA THR A 123 -2.78 12.63 30.93
C THR A 123 -3.52 13.27 32.08
#